data_AF-A0A0A7CM59-F1
#
_entry.id   AF-A0A0A7CM59-F1
#
_cell.length_a   1.000
_cell.length_b   1.000
_cell.length_c   1.000
_cell.angle_alpha   90.00
_cell.angle_beta   90.00
_cell.angle_gamma   90.00
#
_symmetry.space_group_name_H-M   'P 1'
#
loop_
_entity.id
_entity.type
_entity.pdbx_description
1 polymer ?
#
loop_
_entity_poly.entity_id
_entity_poly.type
_entity_poly.pdbx_seq_one_letter_code
_entity_poly.pdbx_strand_id
1 'polypeptide(L)'
;MQLTTLFALAASVSAFQVKFTNQCSYTINVRAAFGKFVCDLAPGQTDACTQNIGSGVRGIFKHTASDEANLFEYSTINGPGFNFVWYDMSNIPPMPGNCYSYENCKQVTGKTGYNVPVHVTPNNHAGEGSCRKLVDMAPDAPDAYLFPADNTKTHACPMDTSFTVTYCPGNNPKPATCQTYPDTDFGGNDIGRFEVHGSTNDQVGQCCSGCNNNAECLGFAVSGGFCYMKNALANKGNSPGVIAGAKPSDMKCSYPQWNTDLYGNDFDRVPVTGGAWDRVFQCCDACTKRSECAAYTINGDWCYLKNKVGASSYSSTAYSGRRAAP
;
A
#
# COMPACT_ATOMS: atom_id res chain seq x y z
N MET A 1 -20.08 -57.79 36.13
CA MET A 1 -20.41 -56.67 35.21
C MET A 1 -19.09 -55.95 34.89
N GLN A 2 -18.39 -56.40 33.85
CA GLN A 2 -17.13 -55.79 33.40
C GLN A 2 -17.48 -54.63 32.46
N LEU A 3 -17.19 -53.40 32.88
CA LEU A 3 -17.24 -52.22 32.02
C LEU A 3 -15.98 -52.23 31.15
N THR A 4 -16.11 -52.60 29.89
CA THR A 4 -15.08 -52.34 28.87
C THR A 4 -15.20 -50.88 28.41
N THR A 5 -14.30 -50.03 28.90
CA THR A 5 -14.13 -48.65 28.44
C THR A 5 -13.45 -48.67 27.07
N LEU A 6 -14.21 -48.33 26.03
CA LEU A 6 -13.69 -48.18 24.67
C LEU A 6 -12.91 -46.85 24.60
N PHE A 7 -11.58 -46.89 24.56
CA PHE A 7 -10.77 -45.71 24.22
C PHE A 7 -10.87 -45.46 22.72
N ALA A 8 -11.60 -44.43 22.32
CA ALA A 8 -11.55 -43.91 20.96
C ALA A 8 -10.20 -43.20 20.76
N LEU A 9 -9.28 -43.84 20.03
CA LEU A 9 -8.10 -43.18 19.48
C LEU A 9 -8.58 -42.18 18.42
N ALA A 10 -8.63 -40.90 18.77
CA ALA A 10 -8.76 -39.84 17.78
C ALA A 10 -7.47 -39.83 16.95
N ALA A 11 -7.51 -40.37 15.74
CA ALA A 11 -6.42 -40.20 14.79
C ALA A 11 -6.29 -38.69 14.50
N SER A 12 -5.18 -38.09 14.96
CA SER A 12 -4.83 -36.73 14.56
C SER A 12 -4.56 -36.74 13.07
N VAL A 13 -5.52 -36.26 12.28
CA VAL A 13 -5.29 -36.00 10.85
C VAL A 13 -4.22 -34.92 10.79
N SER A 14 -3.04 -35.25 10.26
CA SER A 14 -1.97 -34.26 10.03
C SER A 14 -2.53 -33.20 9.08
N ALA A 15 -2.69 -31.99 9.59
CA ALA A 15 -3.20 -30.85 8.85
C ALA A 15 -2.20 -29.72 8.97
N PHE A 16 -1.84 -29.15 7.83
CA PHE A 16 -1.04 -27.94 7.83
C PHE A 16 -1.96 -26.77 8.18
N GLN A 17 -1.43 -25.82 8.93
CA GLN A 17 -2.21 -24.70 9.43
C GLN A 17 -1.71 -23.39 8.84
N VAL A 18 -2.63 -22.48 8.50
CA VAL A 18 -2.31 -21.11 8.09
C VAL A 18 -3.05 -20.13 8.97
N LYS A 19 -2.32 -19.22 9.60
CA LYS A 19 -2.86 -18.08 10.34
C LYS A 19 -2.48 -16.81 9.63
N PHE A 20 -3.31 -15.78 9.76
CA PHE A 20 -3.06 -14.51 9.09
C PHE A 20 -2.93 -13.37 10.08
N THR A 21 -1.96 -12.50 9.81
CA THR A 21 -1.70 -11.29 10.57
C THR A 21 -1.72 -10.09 9.64
N ASN A 22 -2.39 -9.02 10.04
CA ASN A 22 -2.47 -7.77 9.30
C ASN A 22 -1.71 -6.65 10.03
N GLN A 23 -0.54 -6.27 9.51
CA GLN A 23 0.22 -5.09 9.95
C GLN A 23 0.03 -3.89 9.00
N CYS A 24 -0.87 -4.01 8.03
CA CYS A 24 -1.25 -2.89 7.18
C CYS A 24 -2.12 -1.90 7.96
N SER A 25 -2.17 -0.65 7.51
CA SER A 25 -3.10 0.36 8.04
C SER A 25 -4.52 0.25 7.50
N TYR A 26 -4.79 -0.77 6.69
CA TYR A 26 -6.07 -1.01 6.03
C TYR A 26 -6.45 -2.49 6.16
N THR A 27 -7.73 -2.77 6.03
CA THR A 27 -8.27 -4.13 6.09
C THR A 27 -7.72 -5.00 4.97
N ILE A 28 -7.21 -6.18 5.32
CA ILE A 28 -6.83 -7.20 4.34
C ILE A 28 -8.00 -8.13 4.11
N ASN A 29 -8.54 -8.07 2.90
CA ASN A 29 -9.55 -8.99 2.41
C ASN A 29 -8.86 -10.27 1.90
N VAL A 30 -8.81 -11.31 2.73
CA VAL A 30 -8.15 -12.58 2.41
C VAL A 30 -9.04 -13.40 1.48
N ARG A 31 -8.49 -13.79 0.33
CA ARG A 31 -9.15 -14.64 -0.66
C ARG A 31 -8.37 -15.92 -0.91
N ALA A 32 -9.11 -16.98 -1.19
CA ALA A 32 -8.58 -18.22 -1.74
C ALA A 32 -8.74 -18.25 -3.27
N ALA A 33 -8.44 -19.41 -3.88
CA ALA A 33 -8.60 -19.65 -5.32
C ALA A 33 -9.96 -19.17 -5.85
N PHE A 34 -9.96 -18.64 -7.08
CA PHE A 34 -11.14 -18.06 -7.75
C PHE A 34 -11.79 -16.89 -7.00
N GLY A 35 -11.03 -16.19 -6.15
CA GLY A 35 -11.54 -15.03 -5.40
C GLY A 35 -12.50 -15.40 -4.26
N LYS A 36 -12.54 -16.68 -3.86
CA LYS A 36 -13.40 -17.14 -2.76
C LYS A 36 -13.04 -16.39 -1.47
N PHE A 37 -14.04 -15.80 -0.84
CA PHE A 37 -13.87 -15.12 0.45
C PHE A 37 -13.39 -16.09 1.53
N VAL A 38 -12.35 -15.69 2.28
CA VAL A 38 -11.90 -16.39 3.48
C VAL A 38 -12.31 -15.58 4.70
N CYS A 39 -11.82 -14.34 4.80
CA CYS A 39 -12.19 -13.40 5.86
C CYS A 39 -11.70 -11.97 5.53
N ASP A 40 -12.15 -11.01 6.34
CA ASP A 40 -11.55 -9.68 6.44
C ASP A 40 -10.72 -9.59 7.72
N LEU A 41 -9.46 -9.18 7.56
CA LEU A 41 -8.53 -8.94 8.66
C LEU A 41 -8.44 -7.44 8.91
N ALA A 42 -9.01 -6.96 10.00
CA ALA A 42 -8.89 -5.56 10.39
C ALA A 42 -7.41 -5.20 10.69
N PRO A 43 -7.00 -3.92 10.56
CA PRO A 43 -5.67 -3.46 10.93
C PRO A 43 -5.27 -3.91 12.35
N GLY A 44 -4.07 -4.47 12.49
CA GLY A 44 -3.53 -4.94 13.76
C GLY A 44 -4.04 -6.30 14.23
N GLN A 45 -4.97 -6.95 13.51
CA GLN A 45 -5.37 -8.32 13.86
C GLN A 45 -4.22 -9.29 13.65
N THR A 46 -4.01 -10.19 14.62
CA THR A 46 -2.92 -11.17 14.65
C THR A 46 -3.49 -12.58 14.74
N ASP A 47 -2.83 -13.53 14.08
CA ASP A 47 -3.12 -14.96 14.11
C ASP A 47 -4.61 -15.33 13.89
N ALA A 48 -5.30 -14.54 13.06
CA ALA A 48 -6.71 -14.68 12.79
C ALA A 48 -6.97 -15.56 11.56
N CYS A 49 -8.25 -15.88 11.35
CA CYS A 49 -8.75 -16.63 10.18
C CYS A 49 -8.03 -17.95 9.91
N THR A 50 -7.74 -18.71 10.98
CA THR A 50 -6.99 -19.96 10.89
C THR A 50 -7.62 -20.93 9.89
N GLN A 51 -6.83 -21.40 8.92
CA GLN A 51 -7.19 -22.46 7.99
C GLN A 51 -6.46 -23.73 8.37
N ASN A 52 -7.18 -24.84 8.46
CA ASN A 52 -6.60 -26.17 8.65
C ASN A 52 -6.82 -26.97 7.37
N ILE A 53 -5.74 -27.42 6.74
CA ILE A 53 -5.78 -28.01 5.41
C ILE A 53 -5.16 -29.41 5.46
N GLY A 54 -5.96 -30.40 5.04
CA GLY A 54 -5.54 -31.80 5.00
C GLY A 54 -4.75 -32.15 3.74
N SER A 55 -4.49 -33.45 3.58
CA SER A 55 -3.80 -34.03 2.43
C SER A 55 -4.60 -33.94 1.13
N GLY A 56 -3.90 -33.88 -0.02
CA GLY A 56 -4.52 -33.98 -1.34
C GLY A 56 -5.16 -32.69 -1.86
N VAL A 57 -4.80 -31.54 -1.28
CA VAL A 57 -5.35 -30.22 -1.63
C VAL A 57 -4.27 -29.36 -2.26
N ARG A 58 -4.65 -28.50 -3.21
CA ARG A 58 -3.82 -27.37 -3.66
C ARG A 58 -4.63 -26.08 -3.55
N GLY A 59 -3.97 -24.97 -3.32
CA GLY A 59 -4.67 -23.70 -3.23
C GLY A 59 -3.72 -22.52 -3.17
N ILE A 60 -4.33 -21.34 -3.03
CA ILE A 60 -3.65 -20.07 -2.90
C ILE A 60 -4.30 -19.26 -1.79
N PHE A 61 -3.56 -18.32 -1.22
CA PHE A 61 -4.09 -17.19 -0.48
C PHE A 61 -3.56 -15.87 -1.05
N LYS A 62 -4.43 -14.87 -1.17
CA LYS A 62 -4.08 -13.54 -1.69
C LYS A 62 -4.91 -12.44 -1.02
N HIS A 63 -4.45 -11.21 -1.17
CA HIS A 63 -5.25 -10.02 -0.84
C HIS A 63 -6.10 -9.58 -2.03
N THR A 64 -7.40 -9.37 -1.77
CA THR A 64 -8.45 -8.99 -2.73
C THR A 64 -8.84 -10.10 -3.73
N ALA A 65 -9.94 -9.88 -4.44
CA ALA A 65 -10.38 -10.78 -5.52
C ALA A 65 -9.59 -10.56 -6.84
N SER A 66 -8.76 -9.51 -6.93
CA SER A 66 -7.97 -9.19 -8.13
C SER A 66 -7.03 -10.33 -8.50
N ASP A 67 -6.87 -10.59 -9.79
CA ASP A 67 -5.84 -11.50 -10.31
C ASP A 67 -4.47 -10.84 -10.42
N GLU A 68 -4.38 -9.52 -10.27
CA GLU A 68 -3.13 -8.80 -10.08
C GLU A 68 -2.83 -8.69 -8.58
N ALA A 69 -2.27 -9.77 -8.03
CA ALA A 69 -1.94 -9.90 -6.62
C ALA A 69 -0.82 -10.93 -6.46
N ASN A 70 0.02 -10.72 -5.46
CA ASN A 70 1.00 -11.71 -5.06
C ASN A 70 0.31 -12.84 -4.29
N LEU A 71 0.79 -14.06 -4.48
CA LEU A 71 0.14 -15.29 -4.05
C LEU A 71 1.02 -16.04 -3.07
N PHE A 72 0.44 -16.50 -1.96
CA PHE A 72 0.98 -17.63 -1.21
C PHE A 72 0.34 -18.90 -1.77
N GLU A 73 1.14 -19.71 -2.47
CA GLU A 73 0.67 -20.96 -3.10
C GLU A 73 1.05 -22.16 -2.24
N TYR A 74 0.19 -23.18 -2.21
CA TYR A 74 0.46 -24.41 -1.48
C TYR A 74 -0.11 -25.65 -2.17
N SER A 75 0.52 -26.80 -1.92
CA SER A 75 0.06 -28.12 -2.31
C SER A 75 0.40 -29.16 -1.24
N THR A 76 -0.61 -29.92 -0.82
CA THR A 76 -0.49 -31.13 0.02
C THR A 76 -0.71 -32.41 -0.79
N ILE A 77 -0.71 -32.29 -2.13
CA ILE A 77 -0.74 -33.44 -3.05
C ILE A 77 0.68 -34.00 -3.11
N ASN A 78 0.86 -35.20 -2.58
CA ASN A 78 2.16 -35.86 -2.43
C ASN A 78 2.18 -37.19 -3.18
N GLY A 79 3.37 -37.57 -3.65
CA GLY A 79 3.62 -38.94 -4.11
C GLY A 79 3.73 -39.92 -2.93
N PRO A 80 3.70 -41.24 -3.19
CA PRO A 80 3.86 -42.25 -2.15
C PRO A 80 5.12 -42.02 -1.32
N GLY A 81 5.00 -42.04 0.01
CA GLY A 81 6.11 -41.86 0.95
C GLY A 81 6.48 -40.40 1.26
N PHE A 82 5.81 -39.43 0.64
CA PHE A 82 5.98 -38.00 0.96
C PHE A 82 4.83 -37.51 1.83
N ASN A 83 5.14 -36.71 2.86
CA ASN A 83 4.16 -36.09 3.75
C ASN A 83 4.55 -34.63 4.02
N PHE A 84 4.54 -33.83 2.94
CA PHE A 84 4.93 -32.42 2.97
C PHE A 84 3.80 -31.50 2.53
N VAL A 85 3.83 -30.28 3.04
CA VAL A 85 3.21 -29.14 2.37
C VAL A 85 4.28 -28.48 1.50
N TRP A 86 4.06 -28.54 0.20
CA TRP A 86 4.81 -27.78 -0.79
C TRP A 86 4.25 -26.37 -0.84
N TYR A 87 5.11 -25.37 -0.88
CA TYR A 87 4.66 -23.99 -0.88
C TYR A 87 5.66 -23.04 -1.52
N ASP A 88 5.16 -21.89 -1.96
CA ASP A 88 5.94 -20.83 -2.56
C ASP A 88 5.19 -19.49 -2.51
N MET A 89 5.90 -18.43 -2.92
CA MET A 89 5.32 -17.13 -3.22
C MET A 89 5.37 -16.89 -4.73
N SER A 90 4.39 -16.20 -5.29
CA SER A 90 4.32 -15.92 -6.72
C SER A 90 3.83 -14.52 -7.02
N ASN A 91 4.63 -13.78 -7.80
CA ASN A 91 4.32 -12.46 -8.34
C ASN A 91 4.18 -12.51 -9.86
N ILE A 92 3.95 -13.71 -10.43
CA ILE A 92 3.77 -13.86 -11.86
C ILE A 92 2.53 -13.06 -12.28
N PRO A 93 2.64 -12.08 -13.20
CA PRO A 93 1.49 -11.33 -13.66
C PRO A 93 0.44 -12.24 -14.30
N PRO A 94 -0.87 -11.97 -14.13
CA PRO A 94 -1.91 -12.85 -14.66
C PRO A 94 -1.88 -12.91 -16.19
N MET A 95 -2.12 -14.12 -16.73
CA MET A 95 -2.02 -14.44 -18.16
C MET A 95 -0.65 -14.10 -18.77
N PRO A 96 0.46 -14.58 -18.18
CA PRO A 96 1.82 -14.19 -18.60
C PRO A 96 2.23 -14.77 -19.96
N GLY A 97 1.54 -15.82 -20.43
CA GLY A 97 1.99 -16.60 -21.59
C GLY A 97 3.40 -17.17 -21.37
N ASN A 98 4.24 -17.10 -22.40
CA ASN A 98 5.63 -17.56 -22.36
C ASN A 98 6.60 -16.40 -22.14
N CYS A 99 6.58 -15.80 -20.95
CA CYS A 99 7.60 -14.84 -20.53
C CYS A 99 8.69 -15.52 -19.68
N TYR A 100 9.88 -14.93 -19.66
CA TYR A 100 11.11 -15.58 -19.13
C TYR A 100 11.91 -14.73 -18.14
N SER A 101 11.38 -13.58 -17.76
CA SER A 101 11.90 -12.73 -16.67
C SER A 101 10.78 -11.83 -16.16
N TYR A 102 10.91 -11.31 -14.94
CA TYR A 102 9.95 -10.36 -14.38
C TYR A 102 9.63 -9.20 -15.35
N GLU A 103 10.68 -8.52 -15.82
CA GLU A 103 10.56 -7.37 -16.71
C GLU A 103 9.88 -7.75 -18.03
N ASN A 104 10.22 -8.92 -18.59
CA ASN A 104 9.55 -9.40 -19.80
C ASN A 104 8.07 -9.74 -19.56
N CYS A 105 7.73 -10.39 -18.44
CA CYS A 105 6.34 -10.68 -18.08
C CYS A 105 5.52 -9.39 -17.89
N LYS A 106 6.12 -8.38 -17.25
CA LYS A 106 5.52 -7.06 -17.06
C LYS A 106 5.28 -6.35 -18.39
N GLN A 107 6.22 -6.41 -19.33
CA GLN A 107 6.04 -5.83 -20.68
C GLN A 107 4.94 -6.53 -21.47
N VAL A 108 4.86 -7.86 -21.41
CA VAL A 108 3.85 -8.65 -22.14
C VAL A 108 2.45 -8.43 -21.58
N THR A 109 2.32 -8.30 -20.26
CA THR A 109 1.00 -8.23 -19.60
C THR A 109 0.55 -6.81 -19.25
N GLY A 110 1.49 -5.86 -19.16
CA GLY A 110 1.26 -4.53 -18.58
C GLY A 110 1.01 -4.55 -17.08
N LYS A 111 1.27 -5.67 -16.39
CA LYS A 111 0.91 -5.92 -14.99
C LYS A 111 2.11 -6.37 -14.18
N THR A 112 1.99 -6.27 -12.86
CA THR A 112 3.09 -6.62 -11.93
C THR A 112 2.86 -7.91 -11.16
N GLY A 113 1.62 -8.39 -11.07
CA GLY A 113 1.30 -9.57 -10.27
C GLY A 113 1.51 -9.38 -8.76
N TYR A 114 1.53 -8.14 -8.27
CA TYR A 114 1.83 -7.82 -6.89
C TYR A 114 0.91 -6.70 -6.38
N ASN A 115 0.44 -6.79 -5.14
CA ASN A 115 -0.39 -5.73 -4.56
C ASN A 115 -0.11 -5.41 -3.08
N VAL A 116 0.47 -6.32 -2.30
CA VAL A 116 0.74 -6.07 -0.87
C VAL A 116 2.01 -6.78 -0.40
N PRO A 117 2.86 -6.16 0.43
CA PRO A 117 4.00 -6.88 1.01
C PRO A 117 3.55 -8.01 1.93
N VAL A 118 4.19 -9.19 1.81
CA VAL A 118 3.83 -10.40 2.56
C VAL A 118 5.09 -11.12 3.04
N HIS A 119 5.03 -11.62 4.27
CA HIS A 119 5.91 -12.70 4.74
C HIS A 119 5.09 -13.97 4.96
N VAL A 120 5.62 -15.12 4.55
CA VAL A 120 5.10 -16.44 4.91
C VAL A 120 6.12 -17.10 5.83
N THR A 121 5.76 -17.30 7.09
CA THR A 121 6.70 -17.79 8.12
C THR A 121 6.23 -19.14 8.67
N PRO A 122 7.01 -20.23 8.50
CA PRO A 122 6.75 -21.47 9.23
C PRO A 122 7.07 -21.24 10.72
N ASN A 123 6.12 -21.56 11.59
CA ASN A 123 6.20 -21.38 13.04
C ASN A 123 6.82 -22.59 13.75
N ASN A 124 6.76 -23.75 13.12
CA ASN A 124 7.45 -24.98 13.47
C ASN A 124 8.16 -25.52 12.21
N HIS A 125 9.18 -26.36 12.40
CA HIS A 125 10.01 -26.95 11.34
C HIS A 125 10.84 -25.96 10.51
N ALA A 126 10.92 -24.68 10.91
CA ALA A 126 11.80 -23.71 10.26
C ALA A 126 13.27 -24.20 10.30
N GLY A 127 13.90 -24.26 9.13
CA GLY A 127 15.26 -24.77 8.94
C GLY A 127 15.35 -26.25 8.58
N GLU A 128 14.23 -26.99 8.60
CA GLU A 128 14.22 -28.40 8.17
C GLU A 128 14.16 -28.49 6.64
N GLY A 129 15.27 -28.91 6.02
CA GLY A 129 15.36 -29.02 4.56
C GLY A 129 15.20 -27.65 3.89
N SER A 130 14.19 -27.50 3.02
CA SER A 130 13.86 -26.23 2.38
C SER A 130 12.82 -25.42 3.14
N CYS A 131 12.30 -25.91 4.27
CA CYS A 131 11.29 -25.23 5.08
C CYS A 131 11.85 -23.94 5.70
N ARG A 132 11.49 -22.79 5.15
CA ARG A 132 11.95 -21.49 5.61
C ARG A 132 10.92 -20.38 5.38
N LYS A 133 11.16 -19.24 6.04
CA LYS A 133 10.40 -18.02 5.78
C LYS A 133 10.63 -17.54 4.34
N LEU A 134 9.56 -17.10 3.68
CA LEU A 134 9.60 -16.42 2.38
C LEU A 134 9.26 -14.94 2.55
N VAL A 135 10.00 -14.08 1.84
CA VAL A 135 9.91 -12.62 1.93
C VAL A 135 9.56 -12.01 0.60
N ASP A 136 8.35 -11.46 0.50
CA ASP A 136 7.84 -10.81 -0.71
C ASP A 136 7.44 -9.36 -0.41
N MET A 137 8.40 -8.46 -0.57
CA MET A 137 8.27 -7.04 -0.18
C MET A 137 8.16 -6.09 -1.37
N ALA A 138 8.28 -6.62 -2.59
CA ALA A 138 8.30 -5.85 -3.82
C ALA A 138 7.87 -6.74 -5.00
N PRO A 139 7.39 -6.16 -6.10
CA PRO A 139 6.96 -6.94 -7.27
C PRO A 139 8.03 -7.91 -7.81
N ASP A 140 9.31 -7.55 -7.75
CA ASP A 140 10.46 -8.35 -8.20
C ASP A 140 11.16 -9.10 -7.05
N ALA A 141 10.43 -9.44 -5.98
CA ALA A 141 11.01 -10.09 -4.81
C ALA A 141 11.73 -11.41 -5.14
N PRO A 142 12.92 -11.65 -4.56
CA PRO A 142 13.76 -12.80 -4.91
C PRO A 142 13.22 -14.15 -4.41
N ASP A 143 12.35 -14.16 -3.40
CA ASP A 143 11.71 -15.39 -2.90
C ASP A 143 10.44 -15.76 -3.69
N ALA A 144 9.97 -14.90 -4.59
CA ALA A 144 8.78 -15.14 -5.38
C ALA A 144 9.11 -15.73 -6.77
N TYR A 145 8.21 -16.53 -7.32
CA TYR A 145 8.14 -16.81 -8.74
C TYR A 145 7.89 -15.50 -9.50
N LEU A 146 8.80 -15.16 -10.42
CA LEU A 146 8.69 -13.94 -11.22
C LEU A 146 8.30 -14.19 -12.68
N PHE A 147 8.39 -15.45 -13.12
CA PHE A 147 7.99 -15.91 -14.44
C PHE A 147 7.69 -17.42 -14.39
N PRO A 148 6.89 -17.98 -15.33
CA PRO A 148 6.40 -19.37 -15.23
C PRO A 148 7.46 -20.46 -15.17
N ALA A 149 8.64 -20.24 -15.76
CA ALA A 149 9.71 -21.23 -15.81
C ALA A 149 10.71 -21.13 -14.64
N ASP A 150 10.46 -20.29 -13.63
CA ASP A 150 11.35 -20.09 -12.48
C ASP A 150 11.26 -21.24 -11.46
N ASN A 151 11.67 -22.45 -11.86
CA ASN A 151 11.49 -23.68 -11.06
C ASN A 151 12.35 -23.77 -9.79
N THR A 152 12.86 -22.66 -9.26
CA THR A 152 13.78 -22.61 -8.11
C THR A 152 13.12 -22.18 -6.80
N LYS A 153 11.84 -21.82 -6.84
CA LYS A 153 11.17 -21.12 -5.73
C LYS A 153 10.27 -21.99 -4.86
N THR A 154 10.03 -23.25 -5.20
CA THR A 154 9.25 -24.16 -4.34
C THR A 154 10.05 -24.61 -3.12
N HIS A 155 9.39 -24.59 -1.97
CA HIS A 155 9.88 -25.11 -0.69
C HIS A 155 8.95 -26.21 -0.17
N ALA A 156 9.43 -26.96 0.81
CA ALA A 156 8.66 -28.02 1.45
C ALA A 156 8.84 -27.95 2.97
N CYS A 157 7.74 -28.07 3.70
CA CYS A 157 7.72 -28.24 5.15
C CYS A 157 6.95 -29.52 5.52
N PRO A 158 7.22 -30.13 6.70
CA PRO A 158 6.38 -31.22 7.23
C PRO A 158 4.88 -30.88 7.27
N MET A 159 4.00 -31.86 7.06
CA MET A 159 2.54 -31.66 6.95
C MET A 159 1.84 -31.15 8.21
N ASP A 160 2.49 -31.14 9.36
CA ASP A 160 2.01 -30.55 10.61
C ASP A 160 2.55 -29.13 10.85
N THR A 161 3.16 -28.53 9.83
CA THR A 161 3.64 -27.14 9.89
C THR A 161 2.48 -26.14 9.99
N SER A 162 2.59 -25.25 10.96
CA SER A 162 1.79 -24.04 11.12
C SER A 162 2.54 -22.87 10.50
N PHE A 163 1.90 -22.14 9.60
CA PHE A 163 2.42 -20.91 9.01
C PHE A 163 1.69 -19.70 9.55
N THR A 164 2.41 -18.59 9.68
CA THR A 164 1.84 -17.25 9.80
C THR A 164 2.12 -16.46 8.52
N VAL A 165 1.06 -16.05 7.84
CA VAL A 165 1.08 -15.13 6.70
C VAL A 165 0.89 -13.73 7.24
N THR A 166 1.93 -12.91 7.20
CA THR A 166 1.90 -11.52 7.68
C THR A 166 1.85 -10.56 6.50
N TYR A 167 0.74 -9.86 6.38
CA TYR A 167 0.59 -8.73 5.46
C TYR A 167 1.20 -7.46 6.04
N CYS A 168 1.85 -6.69 5.19
CA CYS A 168 2.61 -5.49 5.49
C CYS A 168 3.64 -5.61 6.64
N PRO A 169 4.53 -6.61 6.62
CA PRO A 169 5.41 -6.88 7.74
C PRO A 169 6.37 -5.71 8.03
N GLY A 170 6.54 -5.39 9.31
CA GLY A 170 7.24 -4.18 9.76
C GLY A 170 6.43 -2.90 9.55
N ASN A 171 5.11 -3.04 9.40
CA ASN A 171 4.21 -1.98 8.93
C ASN A 171 4.64 -1.43 7.56
N ASN A 172 5.06 -2.27 6.61
CA ASN A 172 5.48 -1.83 5.27
C ASN A 172 4.41 -2.14 4.21
N PRO A 173 4.01 -1.20 3.33
CA PRO A 173 4.46 0.19 3.31
C PRO A 173 4.04 0.87 4.61
N LYS A 174 4.94 1.73 5.12
CA LYS A 174 4.65 2.55 6.31
C LYS A 174 3.26 3.16 6.11
N PRO A 175 2.35 3.03 7.09
CA PRO A 175 1.05 3.67 7.02
C PRO A 175 1.27 5.09 6.50
N ALA A 176 0.69 5.36 5.33
CA ALA A 176 0.65 6.69 4.78
C ALA A 176 -0.03 7.54 5.86
N THR A 177 0.74 8.36 6.57
CA THR A 177 0.20 9.24 7.59
C THR A 177 -0.38 10.43 6.84
N CYS A 178 -1.67 10.71 6.98
CA CYS A 178 -2.25 11.97 6.51
C CYS A 178 -2.97 12.60 7.69
N GLN A 179 -2.89 13.92 7.81
CA GLN A 179 -3.70 14.66 8.78
C GLN A 179 -5.13 14.68 8.27
N THR A 180 -6.09 14.24 9.09
CA THR A 180 -7.51 14.18 8.73
C THR A 180 -8.27 15.40 9.24
N TYR A 181 -9.30 15.79 8.50
CA TYR A 181 -10.24 16.85 8.84
C TYR A 181 -11.66 16.30 8.66
N PRO A 182 -12.36 15.94 9.75
CA PRO A 182 -13.75 15.50 9.67
C PRO A 182 -14.67 16.65 9.24
N ASP A 183 -15.79 16.29 8.61
CA ASP A 183 -16.82 17.21 8.11
C ASP A 183 -16.26 18.37 7.29
N THR A 184 -15.20 18.11 6.53
CA THR A 184 -14.43 19.11 5.79
C THR A 184 -14.26 18.68 4.35
N ASP A 185 -14.46 19.63 3.44
CA ASP A 185 -14.02 19.49 2.05
C ASP A 185 -13.09 20.64 1.67
N PHE A 186 -12.11 20.33 0.82
CA PHE A 186 -11.28 21.31 0.12
C PHE A 186 -11.84 21.44 -1.30
N GLY A 187 -12.78 22.38 -1.49
CA GLY A 187 -13.59 22.43 -2.71
C GLY A 187 -12.78 22.64 -4.00
N GLY A 188 -13.05 21.78 -5.00
CA GLY A 188 -12.40 21.78 -6.31
C GLY A 188 -10.98 21.20 -6.31
N ASN A 189 -10.22 21.49 -7.38
CA ASN A 189 -8.82 21.07 -7.55
C ASN A 189 -8.60 19.55 -7.54
N ASP A 190 -9.62 18.79 -7.92
CA ASP A 190 -9.55 17.34 -8.03
C ASP A 190 -8.71 16.95 -9.26
N ILE A 191 -7.65 16.18 -9.04
CA ILE A 191 -6.75 15.65 -10.08
C ILE A 191 -7.07 14.20 -10.45
N GLY A 192 -8.06 13.61 -9.79
CA GLY A 192 -8.51 12.26 -10.06
C GLY A 192 -9.38 11.74 -8.93
N ARG A 193 -10.04 10.62 -9.19
CA ARG A 193 -10.77 9.88 -8.17
C ARG A 193 -10.65 8.38 -8.36
N PHE A 194 -10.75 7.63 -7.28
CA PHE A 194 -10.84 6.17 -7.31
C PHE A 194 -11.80 5.67 -6.23
N GLU A 195 -12.34 4.47 -6.42
CA GLU A 195 -13.23 3.83 -5.46
C GLU A 195 -12.47 3.43 -4.19
N VAL A 196 -13.11 3.62 -3.04
CA VAL A 196 -12.58 3.20 -1.74
C VAL A 196 -13.62 2.35 -1.01
N HIS A 197 -13.15 1.35 -0.29
CA HIS A 197 -14.02 0.35 0.35
C HIS A 197 -13.74 0.17 1.84
N GLY A 198 -14.65 -0.52 2.53
CA GLY A 198 -14.49 -0.84 3.94
C GLY A 198 -14.92 0.29 4.88
N SER A 199 -14.37 0.28 6.09
CA SER A 199 -14.68 1.28 7.12
C SER A 199 -14.21 2.68 6.72
N THR A 200 -14.70 3.69 7.42
CA THR A 200 -14.24 5.08 7.24
C THR A 200 -12.71 5.20 7.32
N ASN A 201 -12.08 4.50 8.26
CA ASN A 201 -10.62 4.52 8.40
C ASN A 201 -9.92 3.81 7.24
N ASP A 202 -10.48 2.70 6.75
CA ASP A 202 -9.93 2.02 5.56
C ASP A 202 -9.99 2.93 4.33
N GLN A 203 -11.09 3.65 4.15
CA GLN A 203 -11.27 4.56 3.02
C GLN A 203 -10.29 5.73 3.09
N VAL A 204 -10.08 6.32 4.27
CA VAL A 204 -9.07 7.36 4.52
C VAL A 204 -7.65 6.84 4.26
N GLY A 205 -7.35 5.61 4.71
CA GLY A 205 -6.06 4.96 4.47
C GLY A 205 -5.77 4.73 2.98
N GLN A 206 -6.76 4.21 2.25
CA GLN A 206 -6.70 4.06 0.79
C GLN A 206 -6.46 5.40 0.11
N CYS A 207 -7.21 6.43 0.49
CA CYS A 207 -7.05 7.78 -0.02
C CYS A 207 -5.65 8.36 0.23
N CYS A 208 -5.15 8.22 1.46
CA CYS A 208 -3.84 8.73 1.84
C CYS A 208 -2.72 8.03 1.08
N SER A 209 -2.83 6.71 0.90
CA SER A 209 -1.91 5.92 0.07
C SER A 209 -1.94 6.39 -1.39
N GLY A 210 -3.13 6.51 -1.99
CA GLY A 210 -3.29 7.01 -3.36
C GLY A 210 -2.70 8.42 -3.53
N CYS A 211 -2.95 9.31 -2.57
CA CYS A 211 -2.40 10.65 -2.60
C CYS A 211 -0.87 10.66 -2.43
N ASN A 212 -0.30 9.85 -1.54
CA ASN A 212 1.15 9.74 -1.39
C ASN A 212 1.85 9.19 -2.63
N ASN A 213 1.20 8.28 -3.35
CA ASN A 213 1.71 7.75 -4.61
C ASN A 213 1.51 8.68 -5.82
N ASN A 214 0.86 9.84 -5.62
CA ASN A 214 0.67 10.86 -6.64
C ASN A 214 1.46 12.14 -6.29
N ALA A 215 2.43 12.48 -7.15
CA ALA A 215 3.32 13.62 -6.97
C ALA A 215 2.67 15.00 -7.21
N GLU A 216 1.41 15.05 -7.63
CA GLU A 216 0.62 16.29 -7.72
C GLU A 216 -0.39 16.41 -6.57
N CYS A 217 -0.67 15.30 -5.87
CA CYS A 217 -1.66 15.29 -4.80
C CYS A 217 -1.11 15.95 -3.52
N LEU A 218 -1.85 16.90 -2.95
CA LEU A 218 -1.58 17.48 -1.62
C LEU A 218 -2.46 16.92 -0.51
N GLY A 219 -3.62 16.41 -0.89
CA GLY A 219 -4.57 15.80 0.01
C GLY A 219 -5.76 15.28 -0.77
N PHE A 220 -6.82 14.96 -0.07
CA PHE A 220 -7.96 14.28 -0.63
C PHE A 220 -9.24 14.60 0.13
N ALA A 221 -10.37 14.24 -0.45
CA ALA A 221 -11.64 14.11 0.25
C ALA A 221 -12.21 12.71 0.03
N VAL A 222 -12.66 12.07 1.10
CA VAL A 222 -13.45 10.82 1.05
C VAL A 222 -14.92 11.21 1.08
N SER A 223 -15.68 10.83 0.05
CA SER A 223 -17.12 11.05 -0.01
C SER A 223 -17.80 10.01 -0.91
N GLY A 224 -18.92 9.45 -0.45
CA GLY A 224 -19.74 8.54 -1.24
C GLY A 224 -19.03 7.26 -1.72
N GLY A 225 -18.04 6.76 -0.97
CA GLY A 225 -17.25 5.59 -1.37
C GLY A 225 -16.17 5.89 -2.43
N PHE A 226 -15.84 7.17 -2.64
CA PHE A 226 -14.75 7.59 -3.52
C PHE A 226 -13.71 8.41 -2.78
N CYS A 227 -12.46 8.21 -3.17
CA CYS A 227 -11.37 9.13 -2.90
C CYS A 227 -11.27 10.17 -4.00
N TYR A 228 -11.36 11.45 -3.67
CA TYR A 228 -11.09 12.56 -4.57
C TYR A 228 -9.71 13.13 -4.25
N MET A 229 -8.72 12.85 -5.09
CA MET A 229 -7.36 13.35 -4.91
C MET A 229 -7.28 14.80 -5.36
N LYS A 230 -6.64 15.65 -4.56
CA LYS A 230 -6.62 17.10 -4.77
C LYS A 230 -5.20 17.60 -4.91
N ASN A 231 -4.94 18.41 -5.94
CA ASN A 231 -3.67 19.12 -6.04
C ASN A 231 -3.67 20.44 -5.28
N ALA A 232 -4.77 20.91 -4.70
CA ALA A 232 -4.76 22.08 -3.82
C ALA A 232 -5.66 21.87 -2.60
N LEU A 233 -5.22 22.35 -1.43
CA LEU A 233 -6.05 22.37 -0.21
C LEU A 233 -6.72 23.74 -0.03
N ALA A 234 -7.34 24.23 -1.10
CA ALA A 234 -8.03 25.50 -1.14
C ALA A 234 -9.51 25.35 -0.74
N ASN A 235 -10.20 26.48 -0.55
CA ASN A 235 -11.65 26.53 -0.34
C ASN A 235 -12.13 25.60 0.77
N LYS A 236 -11.43 25.59 1.91
CA LYS A 236 -11.80 24.78 3.06
C LYS A 236 -13.22 25.15 3.50
N GLY A 237 -14.15 24.21 3.39
CA GLY A 237 -15.55 24.37 3.76
C GLY A 237 -16.02 23.28 4.70
N ASN A 238 -17.06 23.58 5.47
CA ASN A 238 -17.76 22.59 6.30
C ASN A 238 -18.70 21.76 5.43
N SER A 239 -18.43 20.47 5.32
CA SER A 239 -19.17 19.50 4.51
C SER A 239 -19.45 18.25 5.35
N PRO A 240 -20.60 18.20 6.06
CA PRO A 240 -20.94 17.07 6.92
C PRO A 240 -20.89 15.72 6.19
N GLY A 241 -20.23 14.74 6.80
CA GLY A 241 -20.05 13.39 6.24
C GLY A 241 -18.89 13.24 5.26
N VAL A 242 -18.19 14.32 4.90
CA VAL A 242 -16.95 14.27 4.11
C VAL A 242 -15.76 14.25 5.05
N ILE A 243 -14.78 13.38 4.78
CA ILE A 243 -13.51 13.39 5.52
C ILE A 243 -12.40 13.78 4.56
N ALA A 244 -11.85 14.97 4.78
CA ALA A 244 -10.65 15.38 4.07
C ALA A 244 -9.39 14.84 4.74
N GLY A 245 -8.34 14.69 3.96
CA GLY A 245 -7.01 14.41 4.46
C GLY A 245 -5.96 15.21 3.71
N ALA A 246 -4.84 15.47 4.36
CA ALA A 246 -3.70 16.15 3.78
C ALA A 246 -2.42 15.35 4.07
N LYS A 247 -1.47 15.37 3.14
CA LYS A 247 -0.12 14.85 3.43
C LYS A 247 0.42 15.54 4.69
N PRO A 248 1.28 14.90 5.50
CA PRO A 248 1.87 15.59 6.64
C PRO A 248 2.74 16.72 6.11
N SER A 249 2.44 17.95 6.50
CA SER A 249 3.33 19.08 6.23
C SER A 249 4.32 19.20 7.40
N ASP A 250 5.57 18.82 7.18
CA ASP A 250 6.72 19.40 7.89
C ASP A 250 7.02 20.84 7.40
N MET A 251 6.25 21.28 6.40
CA MET A 251 6.44 22.53 5.70
C MET A 251 6.14 23.72 6.61
N LYS A 252 7.17 24.51 6.92
CA LYS A 252 7.08 25.83 7.57
C LYS A 252 6.38 26.90 6.69
N CYS A 253 5.69 26.45 5.64
CA CYS A 253 4.94 27.25 4.70
C CYS A 253 3.56 26.63 4.50
N SER A 254 2.59 27.46 4.13
CA SER A 254 1.26 27.01 3.72
C SER A 254 1.36 26.07 2.52
N TYR A 255 0.35 25.24 2.35
CA TYR A 255 0.16 24.51 1.10
C TYR A 255 0.20 25.45 -0.11
N PRO A 256 0.76 25.00 -1.23
CA PRO A 256 0.81 25.78 -2.44
C PRO A 256 -0.61 26.06 -2.96
N GLN A 257 -0.81 27.32 -3.35
CA GLN A 257 -1.97 27.79 -4.10
C GLN A 257 -1.65 27.63 -5.58
N TRP A 258 -2.25 26.65 -6.24
CA TRP A 258 -2.07 26.41 -7.67
C TRP A 258 -2.77 27.46 -8.52
N ASN A 259 -2.31 27.57 -9.76
CA ASN A 259 -2.77 28.56 -10.74
C ASN A 259 -2.74 30.01 -10.21
N THR A 260 -1.82 30.28 -9.28
CA THR A 260 -1.79 31.52 -8.50
C THR A 260 -0.39 32.08 -8.53
N ASP A 261 -0.26 33.31 -9.03
CA ASP A 261 0.92 34.14 -8.85
C ASP A 261 0.64 35.20 -7.79
N LEU A 262 1.49 35.26 -6.76
CA LEU A 262 1.55 36.40 -5.85
C LEU A 262 2.38 37.52 -6.50
N TYR A 263 1.73 38.43 -7.21
CA TYR A 263 2.40 39.40 -8.06
C TYR A 263 3.29 40.40 -7.28
N GLY A 264 4.51 40.62 -7.80
CA GLY A 264 5.48 41.58 -7.28
C GLY A 264 6.12 41.21 -5.94
N ASN A 265 6.81 42.18 -5.34
CA ASN A 265 7.54 42.05 -4.06
C ASN A 265 8.69 41.01 -4.06
N ASP A 266 9.15 40.63 -5.25
CA ASP A 266 10.29 39.73 -5.43
C ASP A 266 11.58 40.42 -4.98
N PHE A 267 12.32 39.77 -4.09
CA PHE A 267 13.62 40.28 -3.63
C PHE A 267 14.78 39.33 -3.97
N ASP A 268 14.47 38.08 -4.30
CA ASP A 268 15.43 37.06 -4.71
C ASP A 268 14.71 36.00 -5.56
N ARG A 269 15.47 35.20 -6.30
CA ARG A 269 14.95 33.98 -6.94
C ARG A 269 15.97 32.85 -6.85
N VAL A 270 15.48 31.64 -6.61
CA VAL A 270 16.31 30.43 -6.60
C VAL A 270 15.86 29.46 -7.71
N PRO A 271 16.79 28.77 -8.38
CA PRO A 271 16.42 27.71 -9.31
C PRO A 271 15.79 26.56 -8.53
N VAL A 272 14.82 25.88 -9.15
CA VAL A 272 14.16 24.71 -8.57
C VAL A 272 14.05 23.61 -9.60
N THR A 273 14.26 22.36 -9.18
CA THR A 273 14.25 21.19 -10.07
C THR A 273 13.34 20.09 -9.52
N GLY A 274 13.04 19.08 -10.35
CA GLY A 274 12.21 17.94 -9.96
C GLY A 274 10.72 18.18 -10.14
N GLY A 275 9.91 17.36 -9.49
CA GLY A 275 8.46 17.46 -9.56
C GLY A 275 7.93 18.71 -8.86
N ALA A 276 6.67 19.04 -9.14
CA ALA A 276 5.91 20.10 -8.47
C ALA A 276 6.21 20.20 -6.96
N TRP A 277 6.11 19.08 -6.26
CA TRP A 277 6.36 19.00 -4.83
C TRP A 277 7.79 19.27 -4.41
N ASP A 278 8.78 18.70 -5.11
CA ASP A 278 10.20 18.94 -4.82
C ASP A 278 10.50 20.44 -4.89
N ARG A 279 9.89 21.12 -5.85
CA ARG A 279 10.05 22.56 -6.09
C ARG A 279 9.37 23.39 -5.01
N VAL A 280 8.20 22.97 -4.52
CA VAL A 280 7.52 23.58 -3.36
C VAL A 280 8.39 23.48 -2.10
N PHE A 281 8.97 22.31 -1.83
CA PHE A 281 9.86 22.12 -0.67
C PHE A 281 11.13 22.98 -0.78
N GLN A 282 11.78 22.99 -1.95
CA GLN A 282 12.94 23.84 -2.21
C GLN A 282 12.62 25.32 -1.98
N CYS A 283 11.47 25.79 -2.46
CA CYS A 283 11.03 27.16 -2.22
C CYS A 283 10.73 27.48 -0.77
N CYS A 284 10.02 26.59 -0.08
CA CYS A 284 9.69 26.80 1.31
C CYS A 284 10.95 26.84 2.17
N ASP A 285 11.90 25.93 1.93
CA ASP A 285 13.21 25.93 2.58
C ASP A 285 13.98 27.24 2.29
N ALA A 286 14.06 27.65 1.02
CA ALA A 286 14.72 28.89 0.63
C ALA A 286 14.07 30.13 1.26
N CYS A 287 12.74 30.16 1.35
CA CYS A 287 11.99 31.24 1.99
C CYS A 287 12.21 31.24 3.50
N THR A 288 12.13 30.10 4.17
CA THR A 288 12.25 30.03 5.64
C THR A 288 13.66 30.28 6.16
N LYS A 289 14.68 30.11 5.32
CA LYS A 289 16.07 30.53 5.58
C LYS A 289 16.28 32.05 5.53
N ARG A 290 15.33 32.82 4.98
CA ARG A 290 15.41 34.27 4.82
C ARG A 290 14.36 34.94 5.69
N SER A 291 14.82 35.69 6.68
CA SER A 291 13.95 36.32 7.68
C SER A 291 12.88 37.24 7.08
N GLU A 292 13.24 37.92 6.00
CA GLU A 292 12.45 38.86 5.21
C GLU A 292 11.46 38.17 4.26
N CYS A 293 11.59 36.86 4.00
CA CYS A 293 10.67 36.17 3.09
C CYS A 293 9.32 35.93 3.77
N ALA A 294 8.26 36.39 3.11
CA ALA A 294 6.86 36.19 3.51
C ALA A 294 6.12 35.18 2.62
N ALA A 295 6.55 35.02 1.37
CA ALA A 295 5.93 34.13 0.39
C ALA A 295 6.88 33.78 -0.76
N TYR A 296 6.45 32.86 -1.62
CA TYR A 296 7.11 32.56 -2.88
C TYR A 296 6.08 32.27 -3.99
N THR A 297 6.45 32.53 -5.24
CA THR A 297 5.77 32.01 -6.44
C THR A 297 6.76 31.12 -7.19
N ILE A 298 6.35 29.92 -7.57
CA ILE A 298 7.06 29.09 -8.53
C ILE A 298 6.47 29.30 -9.91
N ASN A 299 7.31 29.58 -10.90
CA ASN A 299 6.92 29.65 -12.31
C ASN A 299 8.12 29.27 -13.20
N GLY A 300 7.89 28.46 -14.24
CA GLY A 300 8.96 27.95 -15.11
C GLY A 300 9.84 26.96 -14.36
N ASP A 301 11.13 27.25 -14.20
CA ASP A 301 12.12 26.52 -13.35
C ASP A 301 12.63 27.38 -12.17
N TRP A 302 11.89 28.43 -11.84
CA TRP A 302 12.29 29.42 -10.85
C TRP A 302 11.31 29.52 -9.69
N CYS A 303 11.89 29.74 -8.51
CA CYS A 303 11.22 30.11 -7.30
C CYS A 303 11.49 31.58 -6.99
N TYR A 304 10.48 32.42 -7.13
CA TYR A 304 10.57 33.85 -6.84
C TYR A 304 10.19 34.10 -5.38
N LEU A 305 11.16 34.53 -4.57
CA LEU A 305 11.00 34.78 -3.15
C LEU A 305 10.54 36.20 -2.90
N LYS A 306 9.55 36.36 -2.03
CA LYS A 306 8.82 37.62 -1.85
C LYS A 306 8.91 38.12 -0.42
N ASN A 307 9.23 39.40 -0.27
CA ASN A 307 9.38 40.01 1.05
C ASN A 307 8.04 40.41 1.70
N LYS A 308 6.95 40.34 0.92
CA LYS A 308 5.58 40.58 1.33
C LYS A 308 4.64 39.69 0.52
N VAL A 309 3.52 39.29 1.12
CA VAL A 309 2.43 38.63 0.38
C VAL A 309 1.78 39.66 -0.53
N GLY A 310 2.02 39.55 -1.84
CA GLY A 310 1.43 40.41 -2.87
C GLY A 310 -0.03 40.09 -3.15
N ALA A 311 -0.63 40.86 -4.07
CA ALA A 311 -1.96 40.54 -4.59
C ALA A 311 -1.90 39.22 -5.39
N SER A 312 -2.92 38.38 -5.23
CA SER A 312 -3.03 37.14 -6.02
C SER A 312 -3.60 37.44 -7.41
N SER A 313 -2.95 36.92 -8.44
CA SER A 313 -3.44 36.88 -9.82
C SER A 313 -3.46 35.44 -10.34
N TYR A 314 -4.43 35.13 -11.21
CA TYR A 314 -4.48 33.84 -11.88
C TYR A 314 -3.29 33.69 -12.86
N SER A 315 -2.64 32.54 -12.82
CA SER A 315 -1.62 32.15 -13.80
C SER A 315 -1.60 30.63 -13.92
N SER A 316 -1.91 30.07 -15.10
CA SER A 316 -2.01 28.62 -15.32
C SER A 316 -0.71 27.84 -15.15
N THR A 317 0.42 28.52 -14.95
CA THR A 317 1.75 27.93 -14.82
C THR A 317 2.39 28.20 -13.46
N ALA A 318 1.77 29.07 -12.65
CA ALA A 318 2.32 29.49 -11.38
C ALA A 318 1.64 28.81 -10.19
N TYR A 319 2.42 28.55 -9.15
CA TYR A 319 1.92 28.09 -7.87
C TYR A 319 2.68 28.72 -6.73
N SER A 320 1.96 29.19 -5.73
CA SER A 320 2.51 30.09 -4.71
C SER A 320 2.32 29.54 -3.31
N GLY A 321 3.32 29.71 -2.44
CA GLY A 321 3.22 29.37 -1.02
C GLY A 321 3.48 30.59 -0.15
N ARG A 322 2.93 30.59 1.07
CA ARG A 322 3.16 31.63 2.08
C ARG A 322 3.97 31.03 3.21
N ARG A 323 4.94 31.74 3.74
CA ARG A 323 5.61 31.30 4.97
C ARG A 323 4.57 31.29 6.11
N ALA A 324 4.55 30.24 6.92
CA ALA A 324 3.71 30.23 8.11
C ALA A 324 4.17 31.38 9.02
N ALA A 325 3.22 32.14 9.56
CA ALA A 325 3.55 33.13 10.58
C ALA A 325 4.25 32.39 11.76
N PRO A 326 5.32 32.97 12.34
CA PRO A 326 5.89 32.43 13.56
C PRO A 326 4.86 32.39 14.70
#